data_AF-A0A1G2BJC1-F1
#
_entry.id   AF-A0A1G2BJC1-F1
#
_cell.length_a   1.000
_cell.length_b   1.000
_cell.length_c   1.000
_cell.angle_alpha   90.00
_cell.angle_beta   90.00
_cell.angle_gamma   90.00
#
_symmetry.space_group_name_H-M   'P 1'
#
loop_
_entity.id
_entity.type
_entity.pdbx_description
1 polymer ?
#
loop_
_entity_poly.entity_id
_entity_poly.type
_entity_poly.pdbx_seq_one_letter_code
_entity_poly.pdbx_strand_id
1 'polypeptide(L)'
;MRQTERESKLEQASERQRSADEQAAAAVAAKIRETAGARPAIMVTAKDPELKAIEDILAEGLEEFFLNLPPSDQQSFKRTGEETAQKIRIVIRKKTSRIKDIVALIAKWLKALPGINRFFLEQEAKIKADKIVQRFRL
;
A
#
# COMPACT_ATOMS: atom_id res chain seq x y z
N MET A 1 49.19 39.63 38.98
CA MET A 1 48.89 38.17 38.87
C MET A 1 47.39 37.91 39.06
N ARG A 2 46.53 38.24 38.08
CA ARG A 2 45.07 37.92 38.10
C ARG A 2 44.47 37.85 36.68
N GLN A 3 45.17 37.25 35.72
CA GLN A 3 44.62 37.07 34.37
C GLN A 3 44.61 35.60 33.92
N THR A 4 45.50 34.76 34.46
CA THR A 4 45.64 33.34 34.05
C THR A 4 44.57 32.38 34.60
N GLU A 5 43.73 32.80 35.54
CA GLU A 5 42.72 31.93 36.16
C GLU A 5 41.35 31.93 35.44
N ARG A 6 41.08 32.92 34.59
CA ARG A 6 39.80 33.02 33.86
C ARG A 6 39.80 32.23 32.55
N GLU A 7 40.96 32.09 31.91
CA GLU A 7 41.09 31.38 30.63
C GLU A 7 41.03 29.85 30.83
N SER A 8 41.64 29.34 31.91
CA SER A 8 41.63 27.90 32.23
C SER A 8 40.25 27.36 32.63
N LYS A 9 39.36 28.22 33.17
CA LYS A 9 37.97 27.83 33.48
C LYS A 9 37.07 27.74 32.25
N LEU A 10 37.39 28.47 31.18
CA LEU A 10 36.57 28.48 29.96
C LEU A 10 36.90 27.28 29.05
N GLU A 11 38.16 26.87 29.03
CA GLU A 11 38.63 25.71 28.25
C GLU A 11 38.13 24.39 28.86
N GLN A 12 38.17 24.26 30.19
CA GLN A 12 37.66 23.08 30.90
C GLN A 12 36.13 22.91 30.82
N ALA A 13 35.39 24.00 30.59
CA ALA A 13 33.94 23.96 30.39
C ALA A 13 33.56 23.46 28.96
N SER A 14 34.36 23.84 27.95
CA SER A 14 34.10 23.47 26.56
C SER A 14 34.42 21.99 26.27
N GLU A 15 35.46 21.44 26.91
CA GLU A 15 35.85 20.04 26.76
C GLU A 15 34.86 19.06 27.44
N ARG A 16 34.25 19.48 28.55
CA ARG A 16 33.17 18.75 29.24
C ARG A 16 31.87 18.72 28.44
N GLN A 17 31.59 19.78 27.67
CA GLN A 17 30.41 19.85 26.81
C GLN A 17 30.58 19.01 25.53
N ARG A 18 31.79 18.91 24.95
CA ARG A 18 32.05 18.03 23.80
C ARG A 18 31.97 16.54 24.15
N SER A 19 32.49 16.14 25.31
CA SER A 19 32.42 14.74 25.77
C SER A 19 30.99 14.30 26.14
N ALA A 20 30.13 15.22 26.57
CA ALA A 20 28.73 14.93 26.91
C ALA A 20 27.84 14.76 25.67
N ASP A 21 28.11 15.52 24.59
CA ASP A 21 27.37 15.44 23.33
C ASP A 21 27.72 14.15 22.55
N GLU A 22 28.98 13.73 22.58
CA GLU A 22 29.43 12.50 21.91
C GLU A 22 28.90 11.22 22.60
N GLN A 23 28.80 11.23 23.93
CA GLN A 23 28.21 10.13 24.70
C GLN A 23 26.67 10.12 24.61
N ALA A 24 26.02 11.27 24.43
CA ALA A 24 24.58 11.36 24.18
C ALA A 24 24.22 10.86 22.77
N ALA A 25 25.03 11.16 21.75
CA ALA A 25 24.83 10.67 20.39
C ALA A 25 25.01 9.14 20.28
N ALA A 26 26.01 8.56 20.97
CA ALA A 26 26.24 7.12 21.00
C ALA A 26 25.16 6.35 21.78
N ALA A 27 24.66 6.90 22.90
CA ALA A 27 23.61 6.28 23.70
C ALA A 27 22.23 6.32 23.01
N VAL A 28 21.92 7.39 22.26
CA VAL A 28 20.68 7.48 21.48
C VAL A 28 20.72 6.53 20.28
N ALA A 29 21.86 6.37 19.61
CA ALA A 29 22.00 5.40 18.51
C ALA A 29 21.84 3.94 18.96
N ALA A 30 22.32 3.59 20.17
CA ALA A 30 22.16 2.26 20.74
C ALA A 30 20.73 1.97 21.21
N LYS A 31 20.04 2.96 21.81
CA LYS A 31 18.68 2.76 22.36
C LYS A 31 17.58 2.71 21.30
N ILE A 32 17.79 3.29 20.13
CA ILE A 32 16.87 3.15 18.98
C ILE A 32 17.00 1.75 18.34
N ARG A 33 18.17 1.11 18.41
CA ARG A 33 18.37 -0.24 17.86
C ARG A 33 17.77 -1.36 18.72
N GLU A 34 17.71 -1.19 20.03
CA GLU A 34 17.21 -2.23 20.96
C GLU A 34 15.69 -2.19 21.16
N THR A 35 15.03 -1.07 20.83
CA THR A 35 13.56 -0.96 20.83
C THR A 35 12.93 -1.20 19.46
N ALA A 36 13.75 -1.54 18.46
CA ALA A 36 13.28 -2.15 17.21
C ALA A 36 12.94 -3.64 17.44
N GLY A 37 12.05 -3.89 18.42
CA GLY A 37 11.33 -5.14 18.51
C GLY A 37 10.68 -5.42 17.17
N ALA A 38 11.13 -6.50 16.54
CA ALA A 38 10.50 -7.22 15.44
C ALA A 38 9.36 -6.47 14.74
N ARG A 39 9.70 -5.47 13.91
CA ARG A 39 8.82 -5.20 12.78
C ARG A 39 8.96 -6.44 11.91
N PRO A 40 7.88 -7.22 11.67
CA PRO A 40 7.95 -8.18 10.59
C PRO A 40 8.39 -7.36 9.39
N ALA A 41 9.50 -7.76 8.76
CA ALA A 41 9.86 -7.24 7.47
C ALA A 41 8.58 -7.32 6.65
N ILE A 42 7.97 -6.17 6.35
CA ILE A 42 6.99 -6.09 5.30
C ILE A 42 7.86 -6.37 4.10
N MET A 43 7.95 -7.66 3.77
CA MET A 43 8.44 -8.12 2.50
C MET A 43 7.74 -7.20 1.52
N VAL A 44 8.51 -6.35 0.85
CA VAL A 44 8.07 -5.73 -0.38
C VAL A 44 7.85 -6.92 -1.28
N THR A 45 6.65 -7.49 -1.19
CA THR A 45 6.23 -8.61 -1.99
C THR A 45 6.36 -8.08 -3.39
N ALA A 46 7.32 -8.63 -4.14
CA ALA A 46 7.37 -8.50 -5.58
C ALA A 46 5.92 -8.59 -6.05
N LYS A 47 5.40 -7.50 -6.65
CA LYS A 47 3.96 -7.35 -6.95
C LYS A 47 3.46 -8.69 -7.46
N ASP A 48 2.65 -9.32 -6.62
CA ASP A 48 2.27 -10.71 -6.75
C ASP A 48 1.73 -10.89 -8.18
N PRO A 49 2.33 -11.77 -9.01
CA PRO A 49 1.99 -11.83 -10.43
C PRO A 49 0.50 -12.17 -10.64
N GLU A 50 -0.11 -12.85 -9.66
CA GLU A 50 -1.55 -13.11 -9.61
C GLU A 50 -2.35 -11.83 -9.44
N LEU A 51 -1.94 -10.95 -8.51
CA LEU A 51 -2.61 -9.66 -8.27
C LEU A 51 -2.59 -8.80 -9.52
N LYS A 52 -1.42 -8.66 -10.16
CA LYS A 52 -1.27 -7.86 -11.38
C LYS A 52 -2.16 -8.40 -12.51
N ALA A 53 -2.26 -9.72 -12.65
CA ALA A 53 -3.14 -10.32 -13.66
C ALA A 53 -4.63 -10.04 -13.38
N ILE A 54 -5.05 -10.01 -12.11
CA ILE A 54 -6.41 -9.65 -11.74
C ILE A 54 -6.67 -8.16 -12.04
N GLU A 55 -5.73 -7.28 -11.69
CA GLU A 55 -5.84 -5.84 -11.96
C GLU A 55 -5.96 -5.55 -13.47
N ASP A 56 -5.17 -6.23 -14.28
CA ASP A 56 -5.21 -6.13 -15.75
C ASP A 56 -6.59 -6.51 -16.31
N ILE A 57 -7.14 -7.66 -15.90
CA ILE A 57 -8.48 -8.11 -16.31
C ILE A 57 -9.57 -7.14 -15.82
N LEU A 58 -9.41 -6.58 -14.62
CA LEU A 58 -10.35 -5.60 -14.08
C LEU A 58 -10.30 -4.29 -14.86
N ALA A 59 -9.11 -3.80 -15.24
CA ALA A 59 -8.92 -2.55 -15.97
C ALA A 59 -9.33 -2.63 -17.46
N GLU A 60 -9.22 -3.81 -18.06
CA GLU A 60 -9.54 -4.04 -19.48
C GLU A 60 -10.92 -3.49 -19.87
N GLY A 61 -11.01 -2.65 -20.90
CA GLY A 61 -12.28 -2.10 -21.39
C GLY A 61 -12.94 -1.02 -20.50
N LEU A 62 -12.30 -0.61 -19.40
CA LEU A 62 -12.78 0.49 -18.55
C LEU A 62 -12.10 1.83 -18.82
N GLU A 63 -11.14 1.87 -19.75
CA GLU A 63 -10.30 3.04 -19.99
C GLU A 63 -11.10 4.27 -20.43
N GLU A 64 -12.04 4.10 -21.36
CA GLU A 64 -12.93 5.18 -21.83
C GLU A 64 -13.83 5.72 -20.70
N PHE A 65 -14.39 4.83 -19.88
CA PHE A 65 -15.21 5.23 -18.73
C PHE A 65 -14.38 5.96 -17.67
N PHE A 66 -13.16 5.49 -17.44
CA PHE A 66 -12.24 6.08 -16.48
C PHE A 66 -11.79 7.48 -16.90
N LEU A 67 -11.47 7.68 -18.18
CA LEU A 67 -11.09 8.98 -18.73
C LEU A 67 -12.23 10.01 -18.67
N ASN A 68 -13.48 9.54 -18.69
CA ASN A 68 -14.67 10.39 -18.60
C ASN A 68 -15.03 10.77 -17.14
N LEU A 69 -14.40 10.15 -16.13
CA LEU A 69 -14.59 10.51 -14.73
C LEU A 69 -13.82 11.80 -14.36
N PRO A 70 -14.33 12.60 -13.41
CA PRO A 70 -13.55 13.69 -12.84
C PRO A 70 -12.36 13.13 -12.02
N PRO A 71 -11.28 13.90 -11.85
CA PRO A 71 -10.04 13.42 -11.23
C PRO A 71 -10.21 12.90 -9.79
N SER A 72 -11.18 13.44 -9.04
CA SER A 72 -11.51 12.97 -7.69
C SER A 72 -12.12 11.55 -7.70
N ASP A 73 -13.00 11.28 -8.65
CA ASP A 73 -13.64 9.97 -8.80
C ASP A 73 -12.67 8.95 -9.39
N GLN A 74 -11.79 9.38 -10.30
CA GLN A 74 -10.70 8.54 -10.81
C GLN A 74 -9.82 7.98 -9.69
N GLN A 75 -9.44 8.82 -8.71
CA GLN A 75 -8.61 8.38 -7.60
C GLN A 75 -9.36 7.39 -6.69
N SER A 76 -10.63 7.67 -6.40
CA SER A 76 -11.49 6.78 -5.61
C SER A 76 -11.73 5.45 -6.33
N PHE A 77 -11.95 5.48 -7.64
CA PHE A 77 -12.16 4.31 -8.48
C PHE A 77 -10.92 3.42 -8.55
N LYS A 78 -9.72 4.02 -8.71
CA LYS A 78 -8.44 3.30 -8.66
C LYS A 78 -8.25 2.61 -7.32
N ARG A 79 -8.43 3.33 -6.22
CA ARG A 79 -8.25 2.78 -4.87
C ARG A 79 -9.20 1.62 -4.60
N THR A 80 -10.47 1.78 -4.94
CA THR A 80 -11.47 0.72 -4.78
C THR A 80 -11.24 -0.46 -5.72
N GLY A 81 -10.66 -0.24 -6.90
CA GLY A 81 -10.23 -1.28 -7.83
C GLY A 81 -9.10 -2.14 -7.26
N GLU A 82 -8.10 -1.50 -6.67
CA GLU A 82 -6.97 -2.16 -6.01
C GLU A 82 -7.44 -3.02 -4.82
N GLU A 83 -8.32 -2.47 -3.97
CA GLU A 83 -8.95 -3.21 -2.88
C GLU A 83 -9.79 -4.40 -3.37
N THR A 84 -10.47 -4.24 -4.50
CA THR A 84 -11.29 -5.30 -5.11
C THR A 84 -10.41 -6.41 -5.66
N ALA A 85 -9.31 -6.07 -6.34
CA ALA A 85 -8.32 -7.04 -6.82
C ALA A 85 -7.73 -7.86 -5.66
N GLN A 86 -7.39 -7.21 -4.53
CA GLN A 86 -6.91 -7.91 -3.34
C GLN A 86 -7.94 -8.89 -2.77
N LYS A 87 -9.21 -8.49 -2.68
CA LYS A 87 -10.29 -9.38 -2.22
C LYS A 87 -10.47 -10.58 -3.14
N ILE A 88 -10.45 -10.37 -4.46
CA ILE A 88 -10.55 -11.44 -5.45
C ILE A 88 -9.37 -12.41 -5.30
N ARG A 89 -8.14 -11.91 -5.15
CA ARG A 89 -6.95 -12.76 -4.89
C ARG A 89 -7.14 -13.66 -3.67
N ILE A 90 -7.71 -13.13 -2.58
CA ILE A 90 -7.99 -13.92 -1.38
C ILE A 90 -9.04 -15.00 -1.66
N VAL A 91 -10.09 -14.69 -2.43
CA VAL A 91 -11.12 -15.66 -2.82
C VAL A 91 -10.52 -16.78 -3.67
N ILE A 92 -9.71 -16.45 -4.68
CA ILE A 92 -9.01 -17.41 -5.55
C ILE A 92 -8.16 -18.38 -4.71
N ARG A 93 -7.34 -17.85 -3.78
CA ARG A 93 -6.46 -18.67 -2.93
C ARG A 93 -7.22 -19.62 -1.99
N LYS A 94 -8.47 -19.31 -1.64
CA LYS A 94 -9.29 -20.19 -0.81
C LYS A 94 -9.79 -21.45 -1.54
N LYS A 95 -9.57 -21.59 -2.86
CA LYS A 95 -10.00 -22.72 -3.74
C LYS A 95 -11.51 -23.06 -3.74
N THR A 96 -12.28 -22.67 -2.74
CA THR A 96 -13.76 -22.61 -2.75
C THR A 96 -14.22 -21.33 -3.43
N SER A 97 -13.70 -21.05 -4.63
CA SER A 97 -14.09 -19.84 -5.35
C SER A 97 -15.47 -20.04 -5.96
N ARG A 98 -16.50 -19.50 -5.31
CA ARG A 98 -17.80 -19.37 -5.96
C ARG A 98 -17.69 -18.19 -6.91
N ILE A 99 -17.78 -18.46 -8.21
CA ILE A 99 -17.82 -17.43 -9.27
C ILE A 99 -18.77 -16.29 -8.90
N LYS A 100 -19.88 -16.62 -8.23
CA LYS A 100 -20.87 -15.67 -7.70
C LYS A 100 -20.26 -14.60 -6.78
N ASP A 101 -19.31 -14.97 -5.90
CA ASP A 101 -18.65 -14.04 -4.98
C ASP A 101 -17.73 -13.08 -5.75
N ILE A 102 -17.02 -13.57 -6.79
CA ILE A 102 -16.17 -12.73 -7.66
C ILE A 102 -17.04 -11.75 -8.46
N VAL A 103 -18.12 -12.25 -9.09
CA VAL A 103 -19.07 -11.40 -9.83
C VAL A 103 -19.66 -10.32 -8.92
N ALA A 104 -20.04 -10.66 -7.68
CA ALA A 104 -20.59 -9.70 -6.73
C ALA A 104 -19.57 -8.61 -6.34
N LEU A 105 -18.29 -8.97 -6.14
CA LEU A 105 -17.22 -8.01 -5.87
C LEU A 105 -17.01 -7.04 -7.04
N ILE A 106 -16.92 -7.57 -8.26
CA ILE A 106 -16.70 -6.76 -9.46
C ILE A 106 -17.91 -5.87 -9.74
N ALA A 107 -19.13 -6.40 -9.66
CA ALA A 107 -20.35 -5.62 -9.85
C ALA A 107 -20.51 -4.52 -8.79
N LYS A 108 -20.08 -4.76 -7.55
CA LYS A 108 -20.07 -3.74 -6.50
C LYS A 108 -19.07 -2.62 -6.80
N TRP A 109 -17.89 -2.96 -7.30
CA TRP A 109 -16.89 -1.97 -7.70
C TRP A 109 -17.34 -1.16 -8.93
N LEU A 110 -17.84 -1.82 -9.97
CA LEU A 110 -18.32 -1.18 -11.19
C LEU A 110 -19.50 -0.22 -10.94
N LYS A 111 -20.33 -0.48 -9.92
CA LYS A 111 -21.39 0.46 -9.48
C LYS A 111 -20.87 1.81 -8.97
N ALA A 112 -19.58 1.94 -8.67
CA ALA A 112 -18.99 3.24 -8.36
C ALA A 112 -18.97 4.18 -9.58
N LEU A 113 -19.13 3.64 -10.81
CA LEU A 113 -19.20 4.43 -12.03
C LEU A 113 -20.62 5.02 -12.19
N PRO A 114 -20.78 6.36 -12.16
CA PRO A 114 -22.06 6.99 -12.44
C PRO A 114 -22.40 6.90 -13.93
N GLY A 115 -23.69 6.80 -14.25
CA GLY A 115 -24.18 6.91 -15.63
C GLY A 115 -24.11 5.64 -16.49
N ILE A 116 -23.69 4.50 -15.94
CA ILE A 116 -23.65 3.23 -16.67
C ILE A 116 -24.88 2.38 -16.35
N ASN A 117 -25.44 1.73 -17.37
CA ASN A 117 -26.60 0.88 -17.22
C ASN A 117 -26.31 -0.34 -16.32
N ARG A 118 -27.25 -0.66 -15.41
CA ARG A 118 -27.09 -1.76 -14.44
C ARG A 118 -26.86 -3.12 -15.11
N PHE A 119 -27.53 -3.37 -16.23
CA PHE A 119 -27.34 -4.61 -16.99
C PHE A 119 -25.93 -4.72 -17.57
N PHE A 120 -25.38 -3.60 -18.04
CA PHE A 120 -24.01 -3.57 -18.55
C PHE A 120 -23.01 -3.90 -17.43
N LEU A 121 -23.13 -3.26 -16.26
CA LEU A 121 -22.26 -3.52 -15.11
C LEU A 121 -22.32 -4.98 -14.65
N GLU A 122 -23.49 -5.60 -14.71
CA GLU A 122 -23.66 -7.01 -14.35
C GLU A 122 -23.01 -7.95 -15.38
N GLN A 123 -23.22 -7.68 -16.68
CA GLN A 123 -22.63 -8.48 -17.75
C GLN A 123 -21.11 -8.34 -17.78
N GLU A 124 -20.60 -7.12 -17.63
CA GLU A 124 -19.18 -6.84 -17.54
C GLU A 124 -18.54 -7.54 -16.33
N ALA A 125 -19.22 -7.53 -15.18
CA ALA A 125 -18.79 -8.28 -14.01
C ALA A 125 -18.74 -9.80 -14.24
N LYS A 126 -19.73 -10.36 -14.96
CA LYS A 126 -19.75 -11.79 -15.32
C LYS A 126 -18.60 -12.14 -16.27
N ILE A 127 -18.39 -11.35 -17.32
CA ILE A 127 -17.31 -11.56 -18.31
C ILE A 127 -15.96 -11.52 -17.62
N LYS A 128 -15.70 -10.50 -16.79
CA LYS A 128 -14.43 -10.37 -16.06
C LYS A 128 -14.21 -11.50 -15.06
N ALA A 129 -15.26 -11.89 -14.32
CA ALA A 129 -15.16 -13.03 -13.41
C ALA A 129 -14.87 -14.33 -14.14
N ASP A 130 -15.48 -14.55 -15.31
CA ASP A 130 -15.23 -15.73 -16.15
C ASP A 130 -13.79 -15.77 -16.65
N LYS A 131 -13.25 -14.63 -17.13
CA LYS A 131 -11.83 -14.50 -17.50
C LYS A 131 -10.88 -14.82 -16.35
N ILE A 132 -11.18 -14.35 -15.14
CA ILE A 132 -10.39 -14.64 -13.94
C ILE A 132 -10.42 -16.15 -13.66
N VAL A 133 -11.59 -16.77 -13.67
CA VAL A 133 -11.76 -18.21 -13.44
C VAL A 133 -10.99 -19.02 -14.48
N GLN A 134 -11.10 -18.65 -15.76
CA GLN A 134 -10.37 -19.28 -16.86
C GLN A 134 -8.85 -19.12 -16.71
N ARG A 135 -8.37 -17.95 -16.28
CA ARG A 135 -6.94 -17.65 -16.08
C ARG A 135 -6.32 -18.49 -14.97
N PHE A 136 -7.04 -18.67 -13.87
CA PHE A 136 -6.56 -19.38 -12.67
C PHE A 136 -7.01 -20.84 -12.59
N ARG A 137 -7.80 -21.32 -13.56
CA ARG A 137 -8.37 -22.67 -13.61
C ARG A 137 -9.01 -23.11 -12.29
N LEU A 138 -9.94 -22.28 -11.81
CA LEU A 138 -10.76 -22.56 -10.63
C LEU A 138 -11.90 -23.53 -10.92
#